data_AF-A0A970SUV5-F1
#
_entry.id   AF-A0A970SUV5-F1
#
_cell.length_a   1.000
_cell.length_b   1.000
_cell.length_c   1.000
_cell.angle_alpha   90.00
_cell.angle_beta   90.00
_cell.angle_gamma   90.00
#
_symmetry.space_group_name_H-M   'P 1'
#
loop_
_entity.id
_entity.type
_entity.pdbx_description
1 polymer ?
#
loop_
_entity_poly.entity_id
_entity_poly.type
_entity_poly.pdbx_seq_one_letter_code
_entity_poly.pdbx_strand_id
1 'polypeptide(L)'
;MATIGSVFAFYKSSKQAYFLLACFFGTFMLGSYYWTLHFLLFKYTPQVFYVSDLAWVASTMFLLTLQFNLSTAEERKFKHPAAWLVPLFCLPQLFLYLSHGDILFNLVICGLTMVLAWFSTLGLIYARRQSSQERQMQFFHSGVLLIIFLQYCLWTSSCFWVSDTFTNPYFWFDFLLTVSLFALLPLTKKAVGS
;
A
#
# COMPACT_ATOMS: atom_id res chain seq x y z
N MET A 1 -33.78 14.58 12.26
CA MET A 1 -32.74 15.43 11.62
C MET A 1 -31.34 14.81 11.68
N ALA A 2 -30.84 14.34 12.84
CA ALA A 2 -29.50 13.75 12.96
C ALA A 2 -29.29 12.40 12.22
N THR A 3 -30.34 11.61 12.04
CA THR A 3 -30.31 10.32 11.33
C THR A 3 -30.17 10.48 9.81
N ILE A 4 -30.76 11.52 9.21
CA ILE A 4 -30.64 11.80 7.77
C ILE A 4 -29.23 12.33 7.46
N GLY A 5 -28.68 13.17 8.34
CA GLY A 5 -27.31 13.69 8.21
C GLY A 5 -26.24 12.59 8.29
N SER A 6 -26.41 11.62 9.19
CA SER A 6 -25.48 10.48 9.30
C SER A 6 -25.53 9.55 8.09
N VAL A 7 -26.72 9.28 7.53
CA VAL A 7 -26.86 8.50 6.28
C VAL A 7 -26.22 9.22 5.09
N PHE A 8 -26.41 10.53 4.95
CA PHE A 8 -25.80 11.30 3.87
C PHE A 8 -24.27 11.38 4.01
N ALA A 9 -23.76 11.56 5.24
CA ALA A 9 -22.32 11.54 5.51
C ALA A 9 -21.71 10.17 5.22
N PHE A 10 -22.39 9.08 5.60
CA PHE A 10 -21.96 7.71 5.30
C PHE A 10 -21.94 7.42 3.80
N TYR A 11 -22.97 7.85 3.07
CA TYR A 11 -23.04 7.70 1.61
C TYR A 11 -21.94 8.50 0.89
N LYS A 12 -21.66 9.72 1.36
CA LYS A 12 -20.56 10.55 0.85
C LYS A 12 -19.19 9.92 1.14
N SER A 13 -18.98 9.43 2.36
CA SER A 13 -17.76 8.71 2.76
C SER A 13 -17.52 7.47 1.91
N SER A 14 -18.56 6.66 1.70
CA SER A 14 -18.50 5.46 0.88
C SER A 14 -18.08 5.77 -0.57
N LYS A 15 -18.68 6.80 -1.18
CA LYS A 15 -18.29 7.25 -2.53
C LYS A 15 -16.85 7.74 -2.60
N GLN A 16 -16.41 8.47 -1.59
CA GLN A 16 -15.04 8.98 -1.51
C GLN A 16 -14.02 7.84 -1.39
N ALA A 17 -14.32 6.79 -0.61
CA ALA A 17 -13.46 5.61 -0.49
C ALA A 17 -13.29 4.90 -1.84
N TYR A 18 -14.38 4.65 -2.59
CA TYR A 18 -14.29 4.03 -3.92
C TYR A 18 -13.56 4.92 -4.94
N PHE A 19 -13.72 6.25 -4.87
CA PHE A 19 -12.98 7.18 -5.71
C PHE A 19 -11.47 7.11 -5.43
N LEU A 20 -11.07 7.15 -4.15
CA LEU A 20 -9.66 7.02 -3.75
C LEU A 20 -9.06 5.68 -4.17
N LEU A 21 -9.83 4.59 -4.04
CA LEU A 21 -9.42 3.27 -4.49
C LEU A 21 -9.23 3.21 -6.01
N ALA A 22 -10.12 3.84 -6.78
CA ALA A 22 -9.98 3.95 -8.23
C ALA A 22 -8.75 4.78 -8.63
N CYS A 23 -8.47 5.88 -7.92
CA CYS A 23 -7.25 6.66 -8.12
C CYS A 23 -5.99 5.86 -7.78
N PHE A 24 -6.01 5.07 -6.70
CA PHE A 24 -4.93 4.16 -6.35
C PHE A 24 -4.66 3.16 -7.48
N PHE A 25 -5.67 2.42 -7.94
CA PHE A 25 -5.49 1.47 -9.04
C PHE A 25 -5.07 2.16 -10.34
N GLY A 26 -5.69 3.29 -10.68
CA GLY A 26 -5.37 4.04 -11.90
C GLY A 26 -3.91 4.50 -11.93
N THR A 27 -3.43 5.08 -10.83
CA THR A 27 -2.03 5.53 -10.74
C THR A 27 -1.05 4.36 -10.70
N PHE A 28 -1.36 3.30 -9.94
CA PHE A 28 -0.51 2.11 -9.86
C PHE A 28 -0.40 1.40 -11.23
N MET A 29 -1.52 1.24 -11.93
CA MET A 29 -1.55 0.64 -13.27
C MET A 29 -0.83 1.51 -14.30
N LEU A 30 -1.04 2.83 -14.27
CA LEU A 30 -0.37 3.75 -15.20
C LEU A 30 1.15 3.75 -15.01
N GLY A 31 1.62 3.77 -13.75
CA GLY A 31 3.04 3.67 -13.42
C GLY A 31 3.65 2.35 -13.91
N SER A 32 3.00 1.23 -13.58
CA SER A 32 3.47 -0.11 -13.97
C SER A 32 3.47 -0.31 -15.48
N TYR A 33 2.44 0.17 -16.18
CA TYR A 33 2.33 0.11 -17.64
C TYR A 33 3.42 0.95 -18.32
N TYR A 34 3.63 2.18 -17.84
CA TYR A 34 4.67 3.06 -18.37
C TYR A 34 6.06 2.44 -18.20
N TRP A 35 6.36 1.92 -17.02
CA TRP A 35 7.63 1.24 -16.74
C TRP A 35 7.83 0.02 -17.65
N THR A 36 6.81 -0.84 -17.76
CA THR A 36 6.85 -2.05 -18.59
C THR A 36 7.05 -1.72 -20.08
N LEU A 37 6.32 -0.73 -20.59
CA LEU A 37 6.48 -0.26 -21.97
C LEU A 37 7.87 0.28 -22.23
N HIS A 38 8.40 1.10 -21.31
CA HIS A 38 9.72 1.66 -21.49
C HIS A 38 10.80 0.57 -21.53
N PHE A 39 10.72 -0.39 -20.61
CA PHE A 39 11.62 -1.54 -20.59
C PHE A 39 11.55 -2.32 -21.90
N LEU A 40 10.33 -2.60 -22.39
CA LEU A 40 10.11 -3.35 -23.63
C LEU A 40 10.63 -2.63 -24.88
N LEU A 41 10.43 -1.31 -24.96
CA LEU A 41 10.78 -0.51 -26.14
C LEU A 41 12.27 -0.19 -26.22
N PHE A 42 12.89 0.10 -25.08
CA PHE A 42 14.25 0.65 -25.05
C PHE A 42 15.31 -0.34 -24.57
N LYS A 43 14.92 -1.46 -23.95
CA LYS A 43 15.82 -2.50 -23.41
C LYS A 43 16.94 -1.98 -22.48
N TYR A 44 16.80 -0.76 -21.98
CA TYR A 44 17.66 -0.16 -20.97
C TYR A 44 16.80 0.43 -19.85
N THR A 45 17.29 0.37 -18.62
CA THR A 45 16.65 0.95 -17.44
C THR A 45 17.31 2.30 -17.12
N PRO A 46 16.72 3.46 -17.48
CA PRO A 46 17.22 4.74 -16.99
C PRO A 46 17.18 4.77 -15.46
N GLN A 47 18.20 5.40 -14.87
CA GLN A 47 18.40 5.42 -13.42
C GLN A 47 17.33 6.24 -12.66
N VAL A 48 16.58 7.12 -13.34
CA VAL A 48 15.53 7.96 -12.73
C VAL A 48 14.31 7.96 -13.65
N PHE A 49 13.19 7.41 -13.18
CA PHE A 49 11.93 7.34 -13.92
C PHE A 49 10.89 8.26 -13.30
N TYR A 50 11.07 9.57 -13.47
CA TYR A 50 10.24 10.58 -12.81
C TYR A 50 8.73 10.31 -12.92
N VAL A 51 8.22 9.87 -14.07
CA VAL A 51 6.78 9.63 -14.26
C VAL A 51 6.29 8.36 -13.53
N SER A 52 7.04 7.26 -13.59
CA SER A 52 6.67 6.01 -12.90
C SER A 52 6.84 6.13 -11.38
N ASP A 53 7.92 6.78 -10.96
CA ASP A 53 8.26 7.03 -9.57
C ASP A 53 7.19 7.92 -8.91
N LEU A 54 6.78 8.99 -9.59
CA LEU A 54 5.66 9.81 -9.14
C LEU A 54 4.34 9.05 -9.09
N ALA A 55 4.08 8.17 -10.05
CA ALA A 55 2.87 7.35 -10.06
C ALA A 55 2.83 6.39 -8.86
N TRP A 56 3.97 5.81 -8.48
CA TRP A 56 4.11 4.98 -7.29
C TRP A 56 3.93 5.78 -5.99
N VAL A 57 4.54 6.96 -5.88
CA VAL A 57 4.33 7.87 -4.74
C VAL A 57 2.86 8.27 -4.63
N ALA A 58 2.23 8.67 -5.74
CA ALA A 58 0.83 9.07 -5.80
C ALA A 58 -0.09 7.91 -5.40
N SER A 59 0.14 6.70 -5.91
CA SER A 59 -0.64 5.52 -5.53
C SER A 59 -0.56 5.26 -4.02
N THR A 60 0.64 5.32 -3.44
CA THR A 60 0.85 5.13 -1.99
C THR A 60 0.13 6.22 -1.19
N MET A 61 0.11 7.47 -1.67
CA MET A 61 -0.63 8.56 -1.06
C MET A 61 -2.14 8.36 -1.12
N PHE A 62 -2.68 7.88 -2.24
CA PHE A 62 -4.10 7.55 -2.34
C PHE A 62 -4.48 6.40 -1.41
N LEU A 63 -3.62 5.37 -1.28
CA LEU A 63 -3.86 4.26 -0.37
C LEU A 63 -3.79 4.71 1.10
N LEU A 64 -2.83 5.57 1.47
CA LEU A 64 -2.75 6.15 2.80
C LEU A 64 -3.99 7.00 3.12
N THR A 65 -4.43 7.81 2.15
CA THR A 65 -5.63 8.63 2.29
C THR A 65 -6.88 7.75 2.41
N LEU A 66 -6.98 6.67 1.62
CA LEU A 66 -8.06 5.70 1.73
C LEU A 66 -8.11 5.08 3.12
N GLN A 67 -6.97 4.57 3.60
CA GLN A 67 -6.87 4.00 4.94
C GLN A 67 -7.26 5.02 6.02
N PHE A 68 -6.77 6.26 5.90
CA PHE A 68 -7.12 7.31 6.83
C PHE A 68 -8.63 7.54 6.85
N ASN A 69 -9.29 7.65 5.68
CA ASN A 69 -10.73 7.86 5.59
C ASN A 69 -11.56 6.70 6.17
N LEU A 70 -11.09 5.46 6.03
CA LEU A 70 -11.76 4.28 6.58
C LEU A 70 -11.53 4.11 8.10
N SER A 71 -10.39 4.60 8.61
CA SER A 71 -10.02 4.46 10.01
C SER A 71 -10.87 5.36 10.92
N THR A 72 -11.35 4.81 12.04
CA THR A 72 -12.19 5.56 13.01
C THR A 72 -11.37 6.52 13.86
N ALA A 73 -12.02 7.53 14.46
CA ALA A 73 -11.32 8.50 15.31
C ALA A 73 -10.67 7.85 16.55
N GLU A 74 -11.21 6.73 17.03
CA GLU A 74 -10.68 5.96 18.16
C GLU A 74 -9.45 5.15 17.74
N GLU A 75 -9.52 4.46 16.59
CA GLU A 75 -8.40 3.73 16.01
C GLU A 75 -7.19 4.65 15.75
N ARG A 76 -7.42 5.88 15.26
CA ARG A 76 -6.34 6.86 15.02
C ARG A 76 -5.65 7.35 16.29
N LYS A 77 -6.34 7.33 17.43
CA LYS A 77 -5.77 7.72 18.73
C LYS A 77 -5.12 6.54 19.45
N PHE A 78 -5.38 5.32 18.99
CA PHE A 78 -4.85 4.11 19.60
C PHE A 78 -3.33 4.04 19.49
N LYS A 79 -2.67 3.67 20.59
CA LYS A 79 -1.22 3.49 20.66
C LYS A 79 -0.92 2.11 21.19
N HIS A 80 0.01 1.41 20.54
CA HIS A 80 0.45 0.09 20.96
C HIS A 80 1.94 -0.09 20.69
N PRO A 81 2.72 -0.70 21.62
CA PRO A 81 4.16 -0.88 21.44
C PRO A 81 4.52 -1.71 20.21
N ALA A 82 3.66 -2.65 19.79
CA ALA A 82 3.92 -3.47 18.61
C ALA A 82 4.05 -2.68 17.29
N ALA A 83 3.60 -1.42 17.24
CA ALA A 83 3.84 -0.57 16.08
C ALA A 83 5.34 -0.32 15.83
N TRP A 84 6.19 -0.40 16.87
CA TRP A 84 7.66 -0.33 16.74
C TRP A 84 8.28 -1.45 15.93
N LEU A 85 7.57 -2.55 15.68
CA LEU A 85 8.01 -3.56 14.72
C LEU A 85 8.15 -2.97 13.31
N VAL A 86 7.29 -2.00 12.95
CA VAL A 86 7.32 -1.38 11.62
C VAL A 86 8.65 -0.70 11.32
N PRO A 87 9.14 0.29 12.11
CA PRO A 87 10.45 0.89 11.85
C PRO A 87 11.59 -0.11 12.00
N LEU A 88 11.47 -1.12 12.86
CA LEU A 88 12.48 -2.18 12.99
C LEU A 88 12.68 -2.94 11.66
N PHE A 89 11.61 -3.16 10.89
CA PHE A 89 11.71 -3.79 9.57
C PHE A 89 11.96 -2.78 8.44
N CYS A 90 11.34 -1.59 8.48
CA CYS A 90 11.44 -0.61 7.40
C CYS A 90 12.79 0.12 7.36
N LEU A 91 13.43 0.39 8.50
CA LEU A 91 14.70 1.14 8.51
C LEU A 91 15.87 0.36 7.92
N PRO A 92 16.11 -0.92 8.25
CA PRO A 92 17.14 -1.71 7.56
C PRO A 92 16.92 -1.76 6.04
N GLN A 93 15.65 -1.88 5.65
CA GLN A 93 15.27 -1.90 4.23
C GLN A 93 15.55 -0.57 3.53
N LEU A 94 15.25 0.55 4.20
CA LEU A 94 15.60 1.88 3.71
C LEU A 94 17.10 2.01 3.49
N PHE A 95 17.93 1.60 4.46
CA PHE A 95 19.40 1.64 4.29
C PHE A 95 19.86 0.81 3.09
N LEU A 96 19.25 -0.35 2.85
CA LEU A 96 19.55 -1.17 1.68
C LEU A 96 19.21 -0.43 0.39
N TYR A 97 18.03 0.17 0.26
CA TYR A 97 17.64 0.85 -0.98
C TYR A 97 18.44 2.13 -1.23
N LEU A 98 18.80 2.87 -0.18
CA LEU A 98 19.69 4.03 -0.28
C LEU A 98 21.06 3.67 -0.85
N SER A 99 21.52 2.41 -0.70
CA SER A 99 22.79 1.96 -1.28
C SER A 99 22.71 1.54 -2.75
N HIS A 100 21.51 1.25 -3.28
CA HIS A 100 21.32 0.71 -4.63
C HIS A 100 20.68 1.70 -5.63
N GLY A 101 20.08 2.81 -5.18
CA GLY A 101 19.33 3.69 -6.07
C GLY A 101 19.20 5.15 -5.61
N ASP A 102 18.23 5.86 -6.19
CA ASP A 102 17.96 7.28 -5.93
C ASP A 102 17.62 7.54 -4.46
N ILE A 103 18.37 8.43 -3.82
CA ILE A 103 18.23 8.75 -2.40
C ILE A 103 16.87 9.39 -2.10
N LEU A 104 16.44 10.35 -2.92
CA LEU A 104 15.21 11.12 -2.68
C LEU A 104 13.98 10.24 -2.85
N PHE A 105 13.91 9.49 -3.96
CA PHE A 105 12.78 8.62 -4.22
C PHE A 105 12.66 7.53 -3.14
N ASN A 106 13.78 6.85 -2.82
CA ASN A 106 13.77 5.79 -1.82
C ASN A 106 13.38 6.31 -0.43
N LEU A 107 13.86 7.50 -0.04
CA LEU A 107 13.48 8.13 1.22
C LEU A 107 11.98 8.43 1.28
N VAL A 108 11.44 9.01 0.21
CA VAL A 108 10.01 9.36 0.13
C VAL A 108 9.16 8.09 0.16
N ILE A 109 9.40 7.14 -0.74
CA ILE A 109 8.54 5.96 -0.85
C ILE A 109 8.61 5.09 0.40
N CYS A 110 9.81 4.87 0.97
CA CYS A 110 9.96 4.13 2.23
C CYS A 110 9.33 4.86 3.41
N GLY A 111 9.42 6.19 3.45
CA GLY A 111 8.75 6.99 4.47
C GLY A 111 7.23 6.82 4.40
N LEU A 112 6.67 6.89 3.19
CA LEU A 112 5.23 6.73 2.97
C LEU A 112 4.73 5.32 3.28
N THR A 113 5.43 4.28 2.83
CA THR A 113 5.08 2.89 3.13
C THR A 113 5.27 2.58 4.61
N MET A 114 6.27 3.16 5.28
CA MET A 114 6.44 3.03 6.74
C MET A 114 5.28 3.67 7.51
N VAL A 115 4.83 4.86 7.12
CA VAL A 115 3.64 5.51 7.71
C VAL A 115 2.39 4.66 7.49
N LEU A 116 2.20 4.16 6.26
CA LEU A 116 1.08 3.28 5.91
C LEU A 116 1.10 1.97 6.71
N ALA A 117 2.26 1.34 6.84
CA ALA A 117 2.44 0.12 7.64
C ALA A 117 2.23 0.38 9.14
N TRP A 118 2.65 1.54 9.65
CA TRP A 118 2.45 1.95 11.03
C TRP A 118 0.96 2.03 11.38
N PHE A 119 0.20 2.79 10.60
CA PHE A 119 -1.25 2.90 10.80
C PHE A 119 -1.94 1.57 10.56
N SER A 120 -1.51 0.77 9.59
CA SER A 120 -2.12 -0.55 9.32
C SER A 120 -1.88 -1.54 10.44
N THR A 121 -0.70 -1.51 11.07
CA THR A 121 -0.40 -2.36 12.22
C THR A 121 -1.24 -1.99 13.43
N LEU A 122 -1.37 -0.68 13.71
CA LEU A 122 -2.23 -0.20 14.80
C LEU A 122 -3.70 -0.53 14.55
N GLY A 123 -4.19 -0.28 13.34
CA GLY A 123 -5.56 -0.59 12.92
C GLY A 123 -5.86 -2.09 13.01
N LEU A 124 -4.92 -2.94 12.60
CA LEU A 124 -5.05 -4.39 12.73
C LEU A 124 -5.14 -4.84 14.20
N ILE A 125 -4.30 -4.30 15.08
CA ILE A 125 -4.32 -4.63 16.51
C ILE A 125 -5.60 -4.13 17.17
N TYR A 126 -6.03 -2.92 16.84
CA TYR A 126 -7.27 -2.33 17.33
C TYR A 126 -8.46 -3.18 16.91
N ALA A 127 -8.59 -3.46 15.62
CA ALA A 127 -9.69 -4.22 15.07
C ALA A 127 -9.75 -5.66 15.62
N ARG A 128 -8.58 -6.28 15.94
CA ARG A 128 -8.49 -7.59 16.61
C ARG A 128 -9.05 -7.63 18.03
N ARG A 129 -9.14 -6.49 18.72
CA ARG A 129 -9.71 -6.39 20.07
C ARG A 129 -11.23 -6.31 20.06
N GLN A 130 -11.85 -6.07 18.90
CA GLN A 130 -13.31 -5.94 18.79
C GLN A 130 -14.00 -7.22 18.25
N SER A 131 -15.24 -7.40 18.70
CA SER A 131 -15.92 -8.72 18.73
C SER A 131 -16.60 -9.16 17.42
N SER A 132 -17.04 -8.26 16.52
CA SER A 132 -17.76 -8.72 15.31
C SER A 132 -17.73 -7.79 14.09
N GLN A 133 -18.02 -6.49 14.24
CA GLN A 133 -18.19 -5.59 13.09
C GLN A 133 -16.84 -5.12 12.50
N GLU A 134 -15.83 -4.89 13.35
CA GLU A 134 -14.47 -4.50 12.91
C GLU A 134 -13.63 -5.65 12.34
N ARG A 135 -14.17 -6.88 12.30
CA ARG A 135 -13.45 -8.02 11.70
C ARG A 135 -13.19 -7.80 10.20
N GLN A 136 -14.02 -7.02 9.51
CA GLN A 136 -13.77 -6.66 8.11
C GLN A 136 -12.60 -5.69 7.96
N MET A 137 -12.47 -4.73 8.88
CA MET A 137 -11.32 -3.83 8.95
C MET A 137 -10.01 -4.58 9.19
N GLN A 138 -10.03 -5.66 9.98
CA GLN A 138 -8.84 -6.52 10.16
C GLN A 138 -8.34 -7.08 8.82
N PHE A 139 -9.25 -7.54 7.96
CA PHE A 139 -8.85 -8.08 6.64
C PHE A 139 -8.34 -6.98 5.73
N PHE A 140 -8.91 -5.78 5.78
CA PHE A 140 -8.41 -4.62 5.04
C PHE A 140 -6.98 -4.26 5.47
N HIS A 141 -6.73 -4.04 6.77
CA HIS A 141 -5.38 -3.72 7.26
C HIS A 141 -4.37 -4.85 7.01
N SER A 142 -4.81 -6.11 7.13
CA SER A 142 -3.95 -7.26 6.79
C SER A 142 -3.61 -7.29 5.30
N GLY A 143 -4.57 -6.97 4.42
CA GLY A 143 -4.35 -6.87 2.98
C GLY A 143 -3.36 -5.75 2.62
N VAL A 144 -3.50 -4.58 3.25
CA VAL A 144 -2.55 -3.46 3.07
C VAL A 144 -1.15 -3.85 3.54
N LEU A 145 -1.00 -4.47 4.70
CA LEU A 145 0.30 -4.96 5.19
C LEU A 145 0.90 -6.02 4.27
N LEU A 146 0.09 -6.93 3.72
CA LEU A 146 0.53 -7.92 2.75
C LEU A 146 1.04 -7.26 1.47
N ILE A 147 0.34 -6.25 0.95
CA ILE A 147 0.78 -5.47 -0.22
C ILE A 147 2.14 -4.82 0.05
N ILE A 148 2.30 -4.14 1.19
CA ILE A 148 3.58 -3.49 1.56
C ILE A 148 4.70 -4.53 1.68
N PHE A 149 4.44 -5.65 2.34
CA PHE A 149 5.40 -6.73 2.49
C PHE A 149 5.85 -7.29 1.13
N LEU A 150 4.90 -7.62 0.26
CA LEU A 150 5.19 -8.12 -1.08
C LEU A 150 5.93 -7.09 -1.93
N GLN A 151 5.60 -5.81 -1.80
CA GLN A 151 6.29 -4.72 -2.49
C GLN A 151 7.75 -4.60 -2.05
N TYR A 152 8.03 -4.75 -0.75
CA TYR A 152 9.39 -4.80 -0.25
C TYR A 152 10.14 -6.06 -0.71
N CYS A 153 9.50 -7.23 -0.69
CA CYS A 153 10.11 -8.44 -1.23
C CYS A 153 10.44 -8.29 -2.72
N LEU A 154 9.54 -7.69 -3.50
CA LEU A 154 9.74 -7.39 -4.92
C LEU A 154 10.97 -6.48 -5.12
N TRP A 155 11.03 -5.36 -4.40
CA TRP A 155 12.16 -4.42 -4.51
C TRP A 155 13.48 -5.04 -4.06
N THR A 156 13.51 -5.79 -2.94
CA THR A 156 14.70 -6.52 -2.52
C THR A 156 15.14 -7.54 -3.56
N SER A 157 14.20 -8.30 -4.13
CA SER A 157 14.53 -9.30 -5.15
C SER A 157 15.13 -8.64 -6.40
N SER A 158 14.64 -7.44 -6.77
CA SER A 158 15.19 -6.64 -7.88
C SER A 158 16.65 -6.21 -7.64
N CYS A 159 17.05 -5.96 -6.40
CA CYS A 159 18.44 -5.60 -6.07
C CYS A 159 19.43 -6.76 -6.24
N PHE A 160 19.02 -8.00 -5.95
CA PHE A 160 19.93 -9.15 -5.87
C PHE A 160 19.82 -10.13 -7.04
N TRP A 161 18.67 -10.21 -7.72
CA TRP A 161 18.42 -11.17 -8.82
C TRP A 161 18.13 -10.46 -10.14
N VAL A 162 19.12 -10.47 -11.03
CA VAL A 162 19.08 -9.82 -12.36
C VAL A 162 18.92 -10.85 -13.49
N SER A 163 18.21 -11.95 -13.26
CA SER A 163 18.00 -13.01 -14.26
C SER A 163 16.57 -13.03 -14.80
N ASP A 164 16.43 -13.26 -16.11
CA ASP A 164 15.12 -13.33 -16.80
C ASP A 164 14.48 -14.74 -16.74
N THR A 165 14.89 -15.57 -15.78
CA THR A 165 14.44 -16.96 -15.67
C THR A 165 13.34 -17.10 -14.61
N PHE A 166 12.47 -18.11 -14.74
CA PHE A 166 11.42 -18.42 -13.75
C PHE A 166 11.96 -18.77 -12.35
N THR A 167 13.27 -19.00 -12.23
CA THR A 167 13.95 -19.15 -10.94
C THR A 167 14.14 -17.81 -10.21
N ASN A 168 13.94 -16.68 -10.88
CA ASN A 168 14.01 -15.36 -10.25
C ASN A 168 12.78 -15.15 -9.33
N PRO A 169 12.99 -14.97 -8.01
CA PRO A 169 11.89 -14.75 -7.06
C PRO A 169 11.06 -13.49 -7.37
N TYR A 170 11.62 -12.53 -8.11
CA TYR A 170 10.93 -11.31 -8.54
C TYR A 170 9.57 -11.60 -9.20
N PHE A 171 9.52 -12.55 -10.15
CA PHE A 171 8.28 -12.88 -10.87
C PHE A 171 7.20 -13.38 -9.92
N TRP A 172 7.57 -14.19 -8.93
CA TRP A 172 6.62 -14.74 -7.96
C TRP A 172 6.07 -13.67 -7.02
N PHE A 173 6.92 -12.76 -6.56
CA PHE A 173 6.46 -11.61 -5.77
C PHE A 173 5.55 -10.68 -6.58
N ASP A 174 5.82 -10.49 -7.87
CA ASP A 174 5.00 -9.68 -8.76
C ASP A 174 3.59 -10.28 -8.96
N PHE A 175 3.51 -11.59 -9.22
CA PHE A 175 2.23 -12.30 -9.32
C PHE A 175 1.44 -12.23 -8.01
N LEU A 176 2.09 -12.47 -6.86
CA LEU A 176 1.44 -12.41 -5.55
C LEU A 176 0.98 -10.98 -5.22
N LEU A 177 1.77 -9.97 -5.56
CA LEU A 177 1.42 -8.57 -5.38
C LEU A 177 0.19 -8.22 -6.22
N THR A 178 0.16 -8.66 -7.49
CA THR A 178 -0.98 -8.47 -8.39
C THR A 178 -2.25 -9.10 -7.82
N VAL A 179 -2.18 -10.35 -7.36
CA VAL A 179 -3.33 -11.01 -6.71
C VAL A 179 -3.78 -10.26 -5.46
N SER A 180 -2.84 -9.77 -4.65
CA SER A 180 -3.14 -9.02 -3.43
C SER A 180 -3.80 -7.66 -3.73
N LEU A 181 -3.38 -7.00 -4.81
CA LEU A 181 -4.01 -5.77 -5.31
C LEU A 181 -5.44 -6.03 -5.77
N PHE A 182 -5.71 -7.12 -6.49
CA PHE A 182 -7.08 -7.50 -6.85
C PHE A 182 -7.93 -7.83 -5.62
N ALA A 183 -7.35 -8.49 -4.61
CA ALA A 183 -8.03 -8.78 -3.35
C ALA A 183 -8.35 -7.50 -2.54
N LEU A 184 -7.63 -6.40 -2.74
CA LEU A 184 -7.90 -5.13 -2.04
C LEU A 184 -9.30 -4.57 -2.35
N LEU A 185 -9.83 -4.81 -3.56
CA LEU A 185 -11.17 -4.34 -3.95
C LEU A 185 -12.31 -4.96 -3.09
N PRO A 186 -12.47 -6.30 -3.01
CA PRO A 186 -13.48 -6.89 -2.14
C PRO A 186 -13.21 -6.61 -0.66
N LEU A 187 -11.95 -6.45 -0.23
CA LEU A 187 -11.61 -6.06 1.14
C LEU A 187 -12.10 -4.65 1.49
N THR A 188 -11.87 -3.69 0.59
CA THR A 188 -12.32 -2.31 0.75
C THR A 188 -13.84 -2.23 0.73
N LYS A 189 -14.51 -3.00 -0.16
CA LYS A 189 -15.97 -3.08 -0.19
C LYS A 189 -16.55 -3.56 1.15
N LYS A 190 -15.92 -4.55 1.78
CA LYS A 190 -16.34 -5.06 3.10
C LYS A 190 -16.06 -4.06 4.22
N ALA A 191 -14.94 -3.34 4.16
CA ALA A 191 -14.56 -2.29 5.12
C ALA A 191 -15.47 -1.06 5.06
N VAL A 192 -15.94 -0.68 3.86
CA VAL A 192 -16.91 0.43 3.71
C VAL A 192 -18.30 0.04 4.21
N GLY A 193 -18.64 -1.25 4.15
CA GLY A 193 -19.96 -1.77 4.56
C GLY A 193 -20.05 -2.20 6.03
N SER A 194 -18.95 -2.17 6.79
CA SER A 194 -18.92 -2.47 8.23
C SER A 194 -19.18 -1.23 9.07
#